data_AF-A0A0N5C275-F1
#
_entry.id   AF-A0A0N5C275-F1
#
_cell.length_a   1.000
_cell.length_b   1.000
_cell.length_c   1.000
_cell.angle_alpha   90.00
_cell.angle_beta   90.00
_cell.angle_gamma   90.00
#
_symmetry.space_group_name_H-M   'P 1'
#
loop_
_entity.id
_entity.type
_entity.pdbx_description
1 polymer ?
#
loop_
_entity_poly.entity_id
_entity_poly.type
_entity_poly.pdbx_seq_one_letter_code
_entity_poly.pdbx_strand_id
1 'polypeptide(L)'
;MFFVSQGCIPDLLKNILKDVEKFSSKKLYNETASRSLYEYIDLNVDPCDNFYKFSCNNWIKSKKKLRGSNKSFAYNGKTSNFDYFVKGKNSFVFIDLFLEFEYGKYNNESRAVYTLYKLRERCNEVSEDKLDDCQLIINNFGTYALSVIFLRKNKINSENNGDYNIIEDMIKRIKEEFRLLIDEKKDIFDEETRKHFLHKLNEIELKRNLDEYNLSNVTSMEDCYDNIGISYNDNIENIVKTIEHYKALSIKDGDDFNSCRRKIFQPDAYISDYVYSNGLYNFDENYFFISSDYLNEPSFSRNYPMSFNYGGIGYTIAHEISHAFDSTNYKSMVKGGNKNKFNVTKKSIRSFNEKSDCFIKQYDKQKESITNKNIDGVITLDENIADNGGVKIAHRAYMKYLQSIAGKDLVVPGFEDFTNEQLFFINVGKKNCQYSSKDILEKQIKNSEHPPGEIRVNVALSNYKPFSSAFKCKLNSKMNPESKCELWKN
;
A
#
# COMPACT_ATOMS: atom_id res chain seq x y z
N MET A 1 18.66 -9.72 -60.64
CA MET A 1 19.45 -8.51 -60.36
C MET A 1 18.45 -7.38 -60.13
N PHE A 2 18.13 -7.06 -58.87
CA PHE A 2 17.71 -5.73 -58.41
C PHE A 2 17.80 -5.75 -56.89
N PHE A 3 18.88 -5.15 -56.38
CA PHE A 3 19.04 -4.72 -55.00
C PHE A 3 18.04 -3.60 -54.72
N VAL A 4 17.35 -3.65 -53.57
CA VAL A 4 16.79 -2.44 -52.95
C VAL A 4 17.07 -2.46 -51.45
N SER A 5 17.96 -1.53 -51.09
CA SER A 5 18.32 -0.90 -49.83
C SER A 5 17.78 -1.44 -48.49
N GLN A 6 18.75 -1.85 -47.67
CA GLN A 6 18.76 -1.57 -46.23
C GLN A 6 18.65 -0.04 -45.99
N GLY A 7 17.75 0.38 -45.11
CA GLY A 7 17.71 1.74 -44.58
C GLY A 7 16.33 2.16 -44.07
N CYS A 8 16.29 2.81 -42.90
CA CYS A 8 15.13 3.48 -42.28
C CYS A 8 14.21 2.69 -41.32
N ILE A 9 14.78 1.83 -40.47
CA ILE A 9 14.12 1.48 -39.18
C ILE A 9 14.96 1.95 -37.95
N PRO A 10 16.31 1.94 -37.97
CA PRO A 10 17.10 2.38 -36.82
C PRO A 10 17.02 3.89 -36.51
N ASP A 11 16.87 4.75 -37.53
CA ASP A 11 16.90 6.20 -37.35
C ASP A 11 15.57 6.79 -36.85
N LEU A 12 14.44 6.13 -37.15
CA LEU A 12 13.14 6.51 -36.61
C LEU A 12 13.09 6.21 -35.09
N LEU A 13 13.61 5.05 -34.68
CA LEU A 13 13.74 4.66 -33.27
C LEU A 13 14.76 5.52 -32.52
N LYS A 14 15.90 5.88 -33.15
CA LYS A 14 16.88 6.82 -32.55
C LYS A 14 16.33 8.23 -32.40
N ASN A 15 15.51 8.71 -33.33
CA ASN A 15 14.88 10.03 -33.21
C ASN A 15 13.79 10.04 -32.12
N ILE A 16 13.00 8.96 -32.00
CA ILE A 16 12.05 8.79 -30.88
C ILE A 16 12.81 8.74 -29.53
N LEU A 17 13.93 8.02 -29.44
CA LEU A 17 14.76 7.97 -28.23
C LEU A 17 15.42 9.31 -27.89
N LYS A 18 15.87 10.08 -28.89
CA LYS A 18 16.42 11.44 -28.70
C LYS A 18 15.36 12.46 -28.30
N ASP A 19 14.12 12.30 -28.77
CA ASP A 19 13.00 13.16 -28.36
C ASP A 19 12.51 12.82 -26.95
N VAL A 20 12.65 11.56 -26.51
CA VAL A 20 12.44 11.14 -25.11
C VAL A 20 13.49 11.73 -24.16
N GLU A 21 14.76 11.84 -24.56
CA GLU A 21 15.79 12.54 -23.78
C GLU A 21 15.56 14.06 -23.65
N LYS A 22 14.72 14.63 -24.52
CA LYS A 22 14.34 16.06 -24.51
C LYS A 22 13.09 16.37 -23.69
N PHE A 23 12.41 15.36 -23.16
CA PHE A 23 11.33 15.58 -22.19
C PHE A 23 11.95 16.09 -20.88
N SER A 24 11.81 17.39 -20.65
CA SER A 24 12.09 18.03 -19.37
C SER A 24 11.54 17.17 -18.23
N SER A 25 12.41 16.80 -17.29
CA SER A 25 12.04 16.00 -16.11
C SER A 25 10.85 16.58 -15.37
N LYS A 26 10.79 17.91 -15.24
CA LYS A 26 9.66 18.64 -14.66
C LYS A 26 8.34 18.43 -15.41
N LYS A 27 8.37 18.32 -16.75
CA LYS A 27 7.18 18.04 -17.56
C LYS A 27 6.70 16.60 -17.36
N LEU A 28 7.61 15.63 -17.35
CA LEU A 28 7.30 14.22 -17.09
C LEU A 28 6.74 14.01 -15.66
N TYR A 29 7.33 14.67 -14.66
CA TYR A 29 6.88 14.64 -13.26
C TYR A 29 5.45 15.15 -13.10
N ASN A 30 5.18 16.26 -13.77
CA ASN A 30 3.87 16.87 -13.80
C ASN A 30 2.85 15.97 -14.51
N GLU A 31 3.24 15.26 -15.56
CA GLU A 31 2.36 14.33 -16.28
C GLU A 31 1.93 13.13 -15.40
N THR A 32 2.81 12.58 -14.55
CA THR A 32 2.43 11.44 -13.68
C THR A 32 1.48 11.85 -12.56
N ALA A 33 1.74 12.98 -11.88
CA ALA A 33 0.87 13.49 -10.83
C ALA A 33 -0.51 13.88 -11.36
N SER A 34 -0.56 14.57 -12.52
CA SER A 34 -1.81 14.99 -13.15
C SER A 34 -2.64 13.78 -13.58
N ARG A 35 -2.03 12.80 -14.25
CA ARG A 35 -2.67 11.53 -14.61
C ARG A 35 -3.27 10.84 -13.39
N SER A 36 -2.49 10.73 -12.31
CA SER A 36 -2.93 10.10 -11.06
C SER A 36 -4.13 10.80 -10.43
N LEU A 37 -4.27 12.13 -10.57
CA LEU A 37 -5.47 12.84 -10.11
C LEU A 37 -6.67 12.61 -11.05
N TYR A 38 -6.48 12.74 -12.37
CA TYR A 38 -7.55 12.54 -13.36
C TYR A 38 -8.23 11.17 -13.24
N GLU A 39 -7.46 10.13 -12.95
CA GLU A 39 -7.98 8.76 -12.79
C GLU A 39 -8.86 8.58 -11.56
N TYR A 40 -8.70 9.42 -10.54
CA TYR A 40 -9.28 9.21 -9.21
C TYR A 40 -10.38 10.20 -8.86
N ILE A 41 -10.12 11.49 -9.01
CA ILE A 41 -10.97 12.53 -8.44
C ILE A 41 -12.22 12.78 -9.30
N ASP A 42 -13.35 13.04 -8.65
CA ASP A 42 -14.62 13.42 -9.28
C ASP A 42 -15.04 14.81 -8.81
N LEU A 43 -14.74 15.82 -9.65
CA LEU A 43 -15.01 17.23 -9.38
C LEU A 43 -16.51 17.58 -9.27
N ASN A 44 -17.42 16.64 -9.59
CA ASN A 44 -18.86 16.85 -9.41
C ASN A 44 -19.34 16.55 -7.98
N VAL A 45 -18.46 16.01 -7.13
CA VAL A 45 -18.78 15.72 -5.73
C VAL A 45 -18.22 16.82 -4.86
N ASP A 46 -19.06 17.42 -4.02
CA ASP A 46 -18.59 18.38 -3.02
C ASP A 46 -17.71 17.66 -1.98
N PRO A 47 -16.44 18.05 -1.79
CA PRO A 47 -15.55 17.46 -0.80
C PRO A 47 -16.06 17.60 0.64
N CYS A 48 -16.97 18.54 0.91
CA CYS A 48 -17.59 18.75 2.21
C CYS A 48 -18.81 17.87 2.49
N ASP A 49 -19.34 17.21 1.46
CA ASP A 49 -20.44 16.24 1.58
C ASP A 49 -19.93 14.80 1.68
N ASN A 50 -18.95 14.43 0.85
CA ASN A 50 -18.34 13.10 0.85
C ASN A 50 -16.96 13.13 0.20
N PHE A 51 -15.93 13.33 1.03
CA PHE A 51 -14.57 13.47 0.55
C PHE A 51 -14.01 12.20 -0.11
N TYR A 52 -14.39 11.03 0.38
CA TYR A 52 -14.03 9.76 -0.22
C TYR A 52 -14.56 9.66 -1.67
N LYS A 53 -15.83 10.00 -1.91
CA LYS A 53 -16.37 10.00 -3.29
C LYS A 53 -15.67 11.06 -4.14
N PHE A 54 -15.42 12.24 -3.62
CA PHE A 54 -14.64 13.27 -4.32
C PHE A 54 -13.25 12.76 -4.74
N SER A 55 -12.57 11.99 -3.90
CA SER A 55 -11.20 11.50 -4.17
C SER A 55 -11.11 10.14 -4.86
N CYS A 56 -12.20 9.36 -4.96
CA CYS A 56 -12.17 7.98 -5.47
C CYS A 56 -13.16 7.66 -6.58
N ASN A 57 -14.20 8.47 -6.82
CA ASN A 57 -15.36 8.00 -7.58
C ASN A 57 -15.04 7.72 -9.07
N ASN A 58 -14.10 8.44 -9.68
CA ASN A 58 -13.66 8.11 -11.05
C ASN A 58 -12.87 6.81 -11.10
N TRP A 59 -12.01 6.56 -10.10
CA TRP A 59 -11.31 5.28 -9.98
C TRP A 59 -12.31 4.13 -9.80
N ILE A 60 -13.32 4.28 -8.94
CA ILE A 60 -14.40 3.30 -8.75
C ILE A 60 -15.17 3.04 -10.06
N LYS A 61 -15.52 4.09 -10.81
CA LYS A 61 -16.18 3.95 -12.13
C LYS A 61 -15.31 3.16 -13.11
N SER A 62 -13.99 3.34 -13.10
CA SER A 62 -13.07 2.57 -13.93
C SER A 62 -13.10 1.07 -13.56
N LYS A 63 -13.04 0.74 -12.26
CA LYS A 63 -13.07 -0.66 -11.80
C LYS A 63 -14.41 -1.34 -12.06
N LYS A 64 -15.51 -0.61 -12.00
CA LYS A 64 -16.84 -1.09 -12.42
C LYS A 64 -16.86 -1.57 -13.87
N LYS A 65 -16.17 -0.88 -14.78
CA LYS A 65 -16.06 -1.30 -16.19
C LYS A 65 -15.21 -2.57 -16.36
N LEU A 66 -14.21 -2.78 -15.49
CA LEU A 66 -13.29 -3.92 -15.54
C LEU A 66 -13.82 -5.19 -14.86
N ARG A 67 -14.77 -5.07 -13.94
CA ARG A 67 -15.26 -6.20 -13.09
C ARG A 67 -15.76 -7.42 -13.88
N GLY A 68 -16.28 -7.23 -15.09
CA GLY A 68 -16.96 -8.31 -15.81
C GLY A 68 -18.19 -8.84 -15.03
N SER A 69 -18.45 -10.15 -15.13
CA SER A 69 -19.61 -10.83 -14.55
C SER A 69 -19.41 -11.38 -13.12
N ASN A 70 -18.23 -11.18 -12.50
CA ASN A 70 -17.92 -11.70 -11.18
C ASN A 70 -18.82 -11.09 -10.09
N LYS A 71 -19.51 -11.96 -9.34
CA LYS A 71 -20.43 -11.56 -8.26
C LYS A 71 -19.70 -11.17 -6.97
N SER A 72 -18.60 -11.87 -6.66
CA SER A 72 -17.73 -11.58 -5.52
C SER A 72 -16.43 -10.96 -6.04
N PHE A 73 -16.05 -9.80 -5.51
CA PHE A 73 -14.85 -9.08 -5.94
C PHE A 73 -14.37 -8.09 -4.87
N ALA A 74 -13.07 -7.78 -4.91
CA ALA A 74 -12.45 -6.75 -4.09
C ALA A 74 -11.38 -6.03 -4.91
N TYR A 75 -11.56 -4.73 -5.12
CA TYR A 75 -10.55 -3.84 -5.68
C TYR A 75 -10.17 -2.82 -4.61
N ASN A 76 -8.89 -2.50 -4.49
CA ASN A 76 -8.39 -1.44 -3.61
C ASN A 76 -7.45 -0.52 -4.41
N GLY A 77 -7.34 0.73 -3.94
CA GLY A 77 -6.52 1.79 -4.54
C GLY A 77 -5.01 1.51 -4.43
N LYS A 78 -4.65 0.50 -3.62
CA LYS A 78 -3.38 -0.21 -3.63
C LYS A 78 -3.29 -1.02 -4.93
N THR A 79 -3.06 -0.35 -6.06
CA THR A 79 -2.84 -1.04 -7.33
C THR A 79 -1.75 -2.09 -7.14
N SER A 80 -2.10 -3.35 -7.32
CA SER A 80 -1.20 -4.46 -7.09
C SER A 80 -0.19 -4.53 -8.23
N ASN A 81 0.92 -3.80 -8.11
CA ASN A 81 2.04 -3.86 -9.09
C ASN A 81 2.48 -5.32 -9.32
N PHE A 82 2.33 -6.16 -8.29
CA PHE A 82 2.52 -7.59 -8.40
C PHE A 82 1.44 -8.33 -9.22
N ASP A 83 0.14 -7.99 -9.13
CA ASP A 83 -0.87 -8.58 -10.04
C ASP A 83 -0.63 -8.14 -11.49
N TYR A 84 -0.20 -6.90 -11.72
CA TYR A 84 0.22 -6.45 -13.05
C TYR A 84 1.45 -7.18 -13.56
N PHE A 85 2.31 -7.67 -12.66
CA PHE A 85 3.47 -8.48 -12.99
C PHE A 85 3.12 -9.95 -13.27
N VAL A 86 2.15 -10.53 -12.55
CA VAL A 86 1.79 -11.97 -12.67
C VAL A 86 0.65 -12.25 -13.66
N LYS A 87 -0.38 -11.41 -13.72
CA LYS A 87 -1.68 -11.76 -14.35
C LYS A 87 -2.07 -10.96 -15.59
N GLY A 88 -1.36 -9.89 -15.92
CA GLY A 88 -1.54 -9.08 -17.14
C GLY A 88 -3.00 -8.79 -17.56
N LYS A 89 -3.58 -7.64 -17.15
CA LYS A 89 -4.84 -7.16 -17.78
C LYS A 89 -4.94 -5.64 -17.93
N ASN A 90 -5.33 -5.25 -19.16
CA ASN A 90 -5.97 -4.03 -19.69
C ASN A 90 -6.33 -2.89 -18.71
N SER A 91 -5.32 -2.22 -18.16
CA SER A 91 -5.41 -0.83 -17.74
C SER A 91 -4.22 -0.11 -18.36
N PHE A 92 -4.45 1.04 -19.00
CA PHE A 92 -3.42 1.83 -19.70
C PHE A 92 -2.48 2.55 -18.72
N VAL A 93 -1.91 1.86 -17.73
CA VAL A 93 -0.79 2.31 -16.90
C VAL A 93 -0.11 1.06 -16.33
N PHE A 94 1.14 0.82 -16.75
CA PHE A 94 2.00 -0.35 -16.47
C PHE A 94 1.56 -1.69 -17.10
N ILE A 95 1.50 -1.66 -18.43
CA ILE A 95 1.48 -2.82 -19.33
C ILE A 95 2.83 -3.57 -19.34
N ASP A 96 3.88 -3.01 -18.71
CA ASP A 96 5.24 -3.48 -18.92
C ASP A 96 5.54 -4.81 -18.21
N LEU A 97 5.24 -5.00 -16.92
CA LEU A 97 5.84 -6.10 -16.15
C LEU A 97 5.37 -7.53 -16.50
N PHE A 98 4.08 -7.77 -16.77
CA PHE A 98 3.60 -9.08 -17.24
C PHE A 98 4.10 -9.40 -18.63
N LEU A 99 3.99 -8.42 -19.55
CA LEU A 99 4.58 -8.53 -20.88
C LEU A 99 6.08 -8.83 -20.77
N GLU A 100 6.78 -8.24 -19.81
CA GLU A 100 8.21 -8.49 -19.59
C GLU A 100 8.50 -9.95 -19.22
N PHE A 101 7.68 -10.61 -18.39
CA PHE A 101 7.81 -12.05 -18.18
C PHE A 101 7.44 -12.84 -19.44
N GLU A 102 6.33 -12.52 -20.10
CA GLU A 102 5.90 -13.18 -21.34
C GLU A 102 6.90 -13.04 -22.50
N TYR A 103 7.66 -11.94 -22.53
CA TYR A 103 8.74 -11.68 -23.48
C TYR A 103 10.11 -12.13 -22.98
N GLY A 104 10.17 -12.83 -21.84
CA GLY A 104 11.39 -13.45 -21.32
C GLY A 104 12.43 -12.47 -20.77
N LYS A 105 12.05 -11.23 -20.43
CA LYS A 105 12.96 -10.20 -19.88
C LYS A 105 13.64 -10.65 -18.58
N TYR A 106 12.98 -11.51 -17.80
CA TYR A 106 13.49 -12.00 -16.51
C TYR A 106 14.21 -13.34 -16.59
N ASN A 107 14.41 -13.90 -17.78
CA ASN A 107 15.03 -15.21 -17.97
C ASN A 107 16.48 -15.27 -17.47
N ASN A 108 17.17 -14.13 -17.42
CA ASN A 108 18.55 -14.06 -16.92
C ASN A 108 18.63 -13.81 -15.40
N GLU A 109 17.50 -13.61 -14.73
CA GLU A 109 17.46 -13.31 -13.29
C GLU A 109 17.51 -14.58 -12.43
N SER A 110 17.05 -15.71 -12.97
CA SER A 110 17.06 -17.01 -12.28
C SER A 110 16.83 -18.18 -13.24
N ARG A 111 17.49 -19.31 -12.97
CA ARG A 111 17.26 -20.59 -13.66
C ARG A 111 15.83 -21.08 -13.51
N ALA A 112 15.25 -20.94 -12.32
CA ALA A 112 13.85 -21.33 -12.07
C ALA A 112 12.87 -20.50 -12.90
N VAL A 113 13.09 -19.19 -13.00
CA VAL A 113 12.26 -18.28 -13.81
C VAL A 113 12.38 -18.61 -15.31
N TYR A 114 13.59 -18.88 -15.81
CA TYR A 114 13.78 -19.35 -17.18
C TYR A 114 13.06 -20.67 -17.45
N THR A 115 13.13 -21.63 -16.52
CA THR A 115 12.40 -22.90 -16.63
C THR A 115 10.89 -22.65 -16.68
N LEU A 116 10.34 -21.80 -15.81
CA LEU A 116 8.92 -21.44 -15.81
C LEU A 116 8.49 -20.79 -17.12
N TYR A 117 9.29 -19.85 -17.65
CA TYR A 117 9.07 -19.26 -18.97
C TYR A 117 8.99 -20.34 -20.06
N LYS A 118 9.94 -21.28 -20.06
CA LYS A 118 9.94 -22.40 -21.03
C LYS A 118 8.75 -23.33 -20.88
N LEU A 119 8.37 -23.70 -19.66
CA LEU A 119 7.17 -24.51 -19.42
C LEU A 119 5.91 -23.81 -19.94
N ARG A 120 5.82 -22.49 -19.77
CA ARG A 120 4.71 -21.70 -20.31
C ARG A 120 4.69 -21.71 -21.83
N GLU A 121 5.83 -21.52 -22.50
CA GLU A 121 5.92 -21.62 -23.98
C GLU A 121 5.46 -22.99 -24.48
N ARG A 122 5.79 -24.05 -23.74
CA ARG A 122 5.39 -25.43 -24.05
C ARG A 122 3.88 -25.69 -23.87
N CYS A 123 3.12 -24.82 -23.22
CA CYS A 123 1.66 -24.92 -23.24
C CYS A 123 1.09 -24.78 -24.67
N ASN A 124 1.82 -24.23 -25.63
CA ASN A 124 1.40 -24.27 -27.04
C ASN A 124 1.42 -25.69 -27.65
N GLU A 125 1.98 -26.68 -26.95
CA GLU A 125 1.95 -28.11 -27.35
C GLU A 125 0.60 -28.78 -27.00
N VAL A 126 -0.23 -28.18 -26.13
CA VAL A 126 -1.55 -28.72 -25.78
C VAL A 126 -2.63 -28.27 -26.76
N SER A 127 -3.81 -28.89 -26.67
CA SER A 127 -4.97 -28.49 -27.47
C SER A 127 -5.46 -27.08 -27.10
N GLU A 128 -6.06 -26.38 -28.06
CA GLU A 128 -6.50 -24.98 -27.91
C GLU A 128 -7.46 -24.78 -26.73
N ASP A 129 -8.32 -25.76 -26.45
CA ASP A 129 -9.26 -25.75 -25.31
C ASP A 129 -8.58 -25.87 -23.94
N LYS A 130 -7.32 -26.34 -23.90
CA LYS A 130 -6.53 -26.52 -22.66
C LYS A 130 -5.42 -25.48 -22.49
N LEU A 131 -5.19 -24.64 -23.49
CA LEU A 131 -4.07 -23.68 -23.51
C LEU A 131 -4.12 -22.74 -22.30
N ASP A 132 -5.28 -22.12 -22.06
CA ASP A 132 -5.48 -21.16 -20.98
C ASP A 132 -5.29 -21.81 -19.60
N ASP A 133 -5.82 -23.03 -19.42
CA ASP A 133 -5.68 -23.79 -18.17
C ASP A 133 -4.22 -24.18 -17.91
N CYS A 134 -3.51 -24.64 -18.94
CA CYS A 134 -2.08 -24.95 -18.84
C CYS A 134 -1.28 -23.71 -18.41
N GLN A 135 -1.47 -22.59 -19.10
CA GLN A 135 -0.77 -21.35 -18.78
C GLN A 135 -1.09 -20.84 -17.38
N LEU A 136 -2.36 -20.93 -16.96
CA LEU A 136 -2.78 -20.54 -15.61
C LEU A 136 -2.12 -21.41 -14.54
N ILE A 137 -2.04 -22.73 -14.74
CA ILE A 137 -1.40 -23.65 -13.80
C ILE A 137 0.11 -23.35 -13.69
N ILE A 138 0.80 -23.14 -14.82
CA ILE A 138 2.23 -22.79 -14.81
C ILE A 138 2.47 -21.43 -14.15
N ASN A 139 1.65 -20.42 -14.44
CA ASN A 139 1.76 -19.11 -13.81
C ASN A 139 1.57 -19.19 -12.28
N ASN A 140 0.55 -19.93 -11.82
CA ASN A 140 0.31 -20.13 -10.40
C ASN A 140 1.45 -20.91 -9.72
N PHE A 141 2.03 -21.90 -10.40
CA PHE A 141 3.19 -22.63 -9.92
C PHE A 141 4.44 -21.74 -9.85
N GLY A 142 4.55 -20.74 -10.73
CA GLY A 142 5.63 -19.76 -10.77
C GLY A 142 5.49 -18.59 -9.81
N THR A 143 4.34 -18.41 -9.13
CA THR A 143 4.07 -17.24 -8.27
C THR A 143 5.16 -17.02 -7.23
N TYR A 144 5.68 -18.08 -6.59
CA TYR A 144 6.76 -17.95 -5.61
C TYR A 144 8.06 -17.41 -6.25
N ALA A 145 8.53 -18.02 -7.35
CA ALA A 145 9.72 -17.54 -8.06
C ALA A 145 9.60 -16.08 -8.51
N LEU A 146 8.46 -15.74 -9.10
CA LEU A 146 8.16 -14.41 -9.59
C LEU A 146 8.14 -13.40 -8.44
N SER A 147 7.54 -13.75 -7.29
CA SER A 147 7.53 -12.88 -6.10
C SER A 147 8.94 -12.56 -5.59
N VAL A 148 9.83 -13.55 -5.57
CA VAL A 148 11.21 -13.37 -5.14
C VAL A 148 11.95 -12.39 -6.05
N ILE A 149 11.78 -12.53 -7.38
CA ILE A 149 12.35 -11.58 -8.34
C ILE A 149 11.75 -10.18 -8.17
N PHE A 150 10.44 -10.07 -8.03
CA PHE A 150 9.75 -8.78 -7.85
C PHE A 150 10.29 -8.03 -6.61
N LEU A 151 10.32 -8.70 -5.45
CA LEU A 151 10.80 -8.10 -4.20
C LEU A 151 12.27 -7.68 -4.30
N ARG A 152 13.12 -8.54 -4.88
CA ARG A 152 14.55 -8.24 -5.09
C ARG A 152 14.72 -7.02 -6.01
N LYS A 153 14.01 -6.95 -7.13
CA LYS A 153 14.12 -5.84 -8.08
C LYS A 153 13.60 -4.54 -7.49
N ASN A 154 12.46 -4.55 -6.82
CA ASN A 154 11.93 -3.35 -6.16
C ASN A 154 12.90 -2.80 -5.14
N LYS A 155 13.52 -3.66 -4.33
CA LYS A 155 14.55 -3.28 -3.37
C LYS A 155 15.75 -2.63 -4.06
N ILE A 156 16.34 -3.31 -5.06
CA ILE A 156 17.52 -2.79 -5.79
C ILE A 156 17.19 -1.46 -6.47
N ASN A 157 16.01 -1.34 -7.09
CA ASN A 157 15.56 -0.11 -7.72
C ASN A 157 15.44 1.03 -6.69
N SER A 158 14.82 0.75 -5.54
CA SER A 158 14.65 1.72 -4.45
C SER A 158 15.99 2.19 -3.88
N GLU A 159 16.94 1.26 -3.73
CA GLU A 159 18.30 1.55 -3.28
C GLU A 159 19.07 2.40 -4.30
N ASN A 160 19.07 2.00 -5.57
CA ASN A 160 19.75 2.72 -6.66
C ASN A 160 19.17 4.13 -6.88
N ASN A 161 17.85 4.27 -6.75
CA ASN A 161 17.19 5.56 -6.85
C ASN A 161 17.42 6.41 -5.60
N GLY A 162 17.77 5.83 -4.46
CA GLY A 162 17.86 6.55 -3.19
C GLY A 162 16.50 6.94 -2.63
N ASP A 163 15.46 6.15 -2.93
CA ASP A 163 14.09 6.37 -2.43
C ASP A 163 14.04 6.34 -0.90
N TYR A 164 14.81 5.43 -0.30
CA TYR A 164 14.94 5.34 1.16
C TYR A 164 15.47 6.63 1.80
N ASN A 165 16.28 7.44 1.12
CA ASN A 165 16.76 8.71 1.68
C ASN A 165 15.59 9.70 1.88
N ILE A 166 14.64 9.71 0.95
CA ILE A 166 13.43 10.54 1.05
C ILE A 166 12.54 10.00 2.17
N ILE A 167 12.34 8.67 2.21
CA ILE A 167 11.53 8.02 3.25
C ILE A 167 12.10 8.25 4.65
N GLU A 168 13.41 8.18 4.84
CA GLU A 168 14.05 8.42 6.12
C GLU A 168 13.93 9.89 6.58
N ASP A 169 14.04 10.86 5.66
CA ASP A 169 13.76 12.26 5.99
C ASP A 169 12.28 12.46 6.37
N MET A 170 11.36 11.82 5.65
CA MET A 170 9.93 11.85 5.99
C MET A 170 9.68 11.26 7.38
N ILE A 171 10.24 10.09 7.70
CA ILE A 171 10.13 9.44 9.02
C ILE A 171 10.66 10.35 10.11
N LYS A 172 11.84 10.95 9.90
CA LYS A 172 12.42 11.88 10.88
C LYS A 172 11.49 13.06 11.18
N ARG A 173 10.90 13.67 10.14
CA ARG A 173 9.95 14.79 10.29
C ARG A 173 8.64 14.36 10.93
N ILE A 174 8.12 13.18 10.58
CA ILE A 174 6.93 12.58 11.18
C ILE A 174 7.16 12.31 12.67
N LYS A 175 8.28 11.68 13.04
CA LYS A 175 8.65 11.44 14.44
C LYS A 175 8.81 12.75 15.19
N GLU A 176 9.40 13.78 14.61
CA GLU A 176 9.54 15.09 15.26
C GLU A 176 8.18 15.76 15.52
N GLU A 177 7.26 15.75 14.55
CA GLU A 177 5.92 16.31 14.77
C GLU A 177 5.10 15.48 15.76
N PHE A 178 5.29 14.16 15.80
CA PHE A 178 4.67 13.33 16.82
C PHE A 178 5.25 13.59 18.21
N ARG A 179 6.57 13.81 18.31
CA ARG A 179 7.26 14.21 19.54
C ARG A 179 6.65 15.50 20.10
N LEU A 180 6.47 16.51 19.25
CA LEU A 180 5.82 17.78 19.62
C LEU A 180 4.37 17.57 20.06
N LEU A 181 3.60 16.73 19.35
CA LEU A 181 2.23 16.41 19.74
C LEU A 181 2.17 15.74 21.11
N ILE A 182 3.06 14.80 21.42
CA ILE A 182 3.14 14.18 22.76
C ILE A 182 3.39 15.26 23.81
N ASP A 183 4.35 16.16 23.60
CA ASP A 183 4.69 17.25 24.52
C ASP A 183 3.52 18.24 24.76
N GLU A 184 2.73 18.51 23.71
CA GLU A 184 1.55 19.38 23.76
C GLU A 184 0.39 18.76 24.59
N LYS A 185 0.39 17.45 24.87
CA LYS A 185 -0.71 16.71 25.51
C LYS A 185 -0.67 16.67 27.04
N LYS A 186 -0.42 17.82 27.67
CA LYS A 186 -0.32 17.93 29.14
C LYS A 186 -1.65 17.71 29.86
N ASP A 187 -2.77 17.91 29.17
CA ASP A 187 -4.13 17.74 29.66
C ASP A 187 -4.57 16.26 29.69
N ILE A 188 -4.01 15.43 28.79
CA ILE A 188 -4.34 14.01 28.67
C ILE A 188 -3.31 13.13 29.36
N PHE A 189 -2.02 13.42 29.17
CA PHE A 189 -0.91 12.63 29.68
C PHE A 189 -0.11 13.46 30.66
N ASP A 190 0.21 12.91 31.83
CA ASP A 190 1.17 13.55 32.75
C ASP A 190 2.62 13.43 32.28
N GLU A 191 3.52 14.10 32.99
CA GLU A 191 4.93 14.17 32.60
C GLU A 191 5.62 12.81 32.53
N GLU A 192 5.34 11.93 33.49
CA GLU A 192 5.88 10.57 33.52
C GLU A 192 5.44 9.77 32.28
N THR A 193 4.14 9.82 31.97
CA THR A 193 3.58 9.14 30.79
C THR A 193 4.15 9.72 29.49
N ARG A 194 4.26 11.05 29.38
CA ARG A 194 4.86 11.69 28.19
C ARG A 194 6.33 11.29 28.02
N LYS A 195 7.12 11.22 29.10
CA LYS A 195 8.52 10.75 29.04
C LYS A 195 8.60 9.30 28.55
N HIS A 196 7.70 8.42 29.00
CA HIS A 196 7.58 7.06 28.48
C HIS A 196 7.25 7.05 26.99
N PHE A 197 6.26 7.83 26.56
CA PHE A 197 5.87 7.89 25.15
C PHE A 197 6.98 8.43 24.25
N LEU A 198 7.68 9.49 24.68
CA LEU A 198 8.83 10.05 23.96
C LEU A 198 9.97 9.04 23.83
N HIS A 199 10.28 8.31 24.91
CA HIS A 199 11.26 7.23 24.86
C HIS A 199 10.85 6.17 23.84
N LYS A 200 9.61 5.67 23.93
CA LYS A 200 9.09 4.67 23.00
C LYS A 200 9.16 5.14 21.54
N LEU A 201 8.70 6.37 21.26
CA LEU A 201 8.72 6.97 19.93
C LEU A 201 10.14 7.07 19.38
N ASN A 202 11.11 7.51 20.20
CA ASN A 202 12.50 7.67 19.78
C ASN A 202 13.10 6.33 19.33
N GLU A 203 12.80 5.24 20.02
CA GLU A 203 13.29 3.88 19.71
C GLU A 203 12.56 3.21 18.53
N ILE A 204 11.54 3.83 17.92
CA ILE A 204 10.87 3.23 16.75
C ILE A 204 11.76 3.32 15.51
N GLU A 205 12.02 2.18 14.87
CA GLU A 205 12.81 2.09 13.65
C GLU A 205 12.00 1.57 12.46
N LEU A 206 12.39 1.98 11.24
CA LEU A 206 11.91 1.37 10.00
C LEU A 206 12.73 0.10 9.73
N LYS A 207 12.05 -1.04 9.69
CA LYS A 207 12.62 -2.27 9.18
C LYS A 207 12.43 -2.32 7.66
N ARG A 208 13.51 -2.16 6.89
CA ARG A 208 13.43 -2.15 5.41
C ARG A 208 13.20 -3.54 4.80
N ASN A 209 13.63 -4.59 5.50
CA ASN A 209 13.49 -5.97 5.06
C ASN A 209 12.85 -6.78 6.18
N LEU A 210 11.62 -7.25 5.96
CA LEU A 210 11.08 -8.40 6.65
C LEU A 210 11.30 -9.59 5.74
N ASP A 211 12.14 -10.52 6.17
CA ASP A 211 12.38 -11.73 5.40
C ASP A 211 12.25 -12.98 6.27
N GLU A 212 11.08 -13.12 6.91
CA GLU A 212 10.75 -14.26 7.76
C GLU A 212 10.78 -15.59 6.98
N TYR A 213 10.60 -15.54 5.65
CA TYR A 213 10.49 -16.71 4.79
C TYR A 213 11.59 -16.83 3.71
N ASN A 214 12.62 -15.99 3.75
CA ASN A 214 13.69 -15.92 2.76
C ASN A 214 13.19 -15.61 1.32
N LEU A 215 12.12 -14.81 1.20
CA LEU A 215 11.46 -14.32 0.00
C LEU A 215 12.30 -13.39 -0.86
N SER A 216 13.47 -12.93 -0.40
CA SER A 216 14.37 -12.11 -1.23
C SER A 216 15.54 -12.91 -1.82
N ASN A 217 15.67 -14.19 -1.47
CA ASN A 217 16.83 -15.02 -1.80
C ASN A 217 16.56 -15.91 -3.03
N VAL A 218 17.19 -15.54 -4.14
CA VAL A 218 17.07 -16.25 -5.42
C VAL A 218 17.62 -17.67 -5.33
N THR A 219 18.75 -17.89 -4.64
CA THR A 219 19.35 -19.23 -4.52
C THR A 219 18.41 -20.18 -3.79
N SER A 220 17.87 -19.77 -2.64
CA SER A 220 16.94 -20.61 -1.89
C SER A 220 15.61 -20.85 -2.62
N MET A 221 15.20 -19.90 -3.46
CA MET A 221 14.06 -20.10 -4.36
C MET A 221 14.38 -21.15 -5.44
N GLU A 222 15.53 -21.05 -6.10
CA GLU A 222 15.97 -22.04 -7.09
C GLU A 222 16.09 -23.43 -6.49
N ASP A 223 16.72 -23.55 -5.33
CA ASP A 223 16.86 -24.83 -4.61
C ASP A 223 15.49 -25.47 -4.35
N CYS A 224 14.46 -24.68 -4.10
CA CYS A 224 13.10 -25.21 -3.93
C CYS A 224 12.52 -25.80 -5.22
N TYR A 225 12.70 -25.14 -6.37
CA TYR A 225 12.22 -25.67 -7.65
C TYR A 225 13.06 -26.84 -8.16
N ASP A 226 14.36 -26.86 -7.85
CA ASP A 226 15.26 -27.96 -8.21
C ASP A 226 14.93 -29.23 -7.40
N ASN A 227 14.50 -29.09 -6.14
CA ASN A 227 14.25 -30.20 -5.22
C ASN A 227 12.77 -30.59 -5.04
N ILE A 228 11.83 -29.97 -5.76
CA ILE A 228 10.40 -30.27 -5.62
C ILE A 228 9.98 -31.64 -6.20
N GLY A 229 10.87 -32.28 -6.97
CA GLY A 229 10.66 -33.62 -7.53
C GLY A 229 9.87 -33.64 -8.85
N ILE A 230 9.76 -32.50 -9.55
CA ILE A 230 9.12 -32.42 -10.87
C ILE A 230 10.18 -32.57 -11.97
N SER A 231 9.95 -33.49 -12.90
CA SER A 231 10.79 -33.65 -14.10
C SER A 231 10.35 -32.65 -15.18
N TYR A 232 11.04 -31.52 -15.28
CA TYR A 232 10.69 -30.46 -16.26
C TYR A 232 10.93 -30.85 -17.72
N ASN A 233 11.56 -31.99 -17.99
CA ASN A 233 11.78 -32.53 -19.33
C ASN A 233 10.64 -33.47 -19.82
N ASP A 234 9.67 -33.79 -18.98
CA ASP A 234 8.51 -34.60 -19.37
C ASP A 234 7.55 -33.81 -20.29
N ASN A 235 6.55 -34.48 -20.88
CA ASN A 235 5.46 -33.86 -21.61
C ASN A 235 4.73 -32.84 -20.72
N ILE A 236 4.35 -31.69 -21.30
CA ILE A 236 3.71 -30.60 -20.56
C ILE A 236 2.41 -31.04 -19.86
N GLU A 237 1.62 -31.93 -20.45
CA GLU A 237 0.40 -32.45 -19.81
C GLU A 237 0.72 -33.27 -18.56
N ASN A 238 1.83 -34.02 -18.55
CA ASN A 238 2.27 -34.76 -17.36
C ASN A 238 2.78 -33.81 -16.29
N ILE A 239 3.58 -32.81 -16.67
CA ILE A 239 4.08 -31.78 -15.75
C ILE A 239 2.92 -31.05 -15.06
N VAL A 240 1.91 -30.61 -15.82
CA VAL A 240 0.72 -29.95 -15.29
C VAL A 240 -0.02 -30.86 -14.29
N LYS A 241 -0.24 -32.13 -14.63
CA LYS A 241 -0.86 -33.10 -13.71
C LYS A 241 -0.05 -33.29 -12.43
N THR A 242 1.28 -33.34 -12.51
CA THR A 242 2.16 -33.45 -11.33
C THR A 242 2.08 -32.20 -10.46
N ILE A 243 2.08 -31.01 -11.05
CA ILE A 243 1.92 -29.73 -10.33
C ILE A 243 0.59 -29.73 -9.56
N GLU A 244 -0.51 -30.09 -10.21
CA GLU A 244 -1.82 -30.14 -9.56
C GLU A 244 -1.89 -31.19 -8.44
N HIS A 245 -1.30 -32.37 -8.66
CA HIS A 245 -1.21 -33.42 -7.65
C HIS A 245 -0.47 -32.93 -6.40
N TYR A 246 0.70 -32.31 -6.56
CA TYR A 246 1.48 -31.77 -5.44
C TYR A 246 0.79 -30.59 -4.76
N LYS A 247 0.09 -29.74 -5.52
CA LYS A 247 -0.74 -28.69 -4.94
C LYS A 247 -1.80 -29.28 -4.00
N ALA A 248 -2.50 -30.32 -4.45
CA ALA A 248 -3.53 -31.00 -3.66
C ALA A 248 -2.96 -31.67 -2.40
N LEU A 249 -1.74 -32.21 -2.46
CA LEU A 249 -1.05 -32.77 -1.29
C LEU A 249 -0.67 -31.70 -0.27
N SER A 250 -0.11 -30.56 -0.70
CA SER A 250 0.31 -29.51 0.23
C SER A 250 -0.83 -29.01 1.13
N ILE A 251 -2.06 -28.98 0.59
CA ILE A 251 -3.27 -28.56 1.31
C ILE A 251 -3.63 -29.59 2.40
N LYS A 252 -3.44 -30.88 2.12
CA LYS A 252 -3.81 -31.97 3.03
C LYS A 252 -2.79 -32.19 4.13
N ASP A 253 -1.51 -32.06 3.81
CA ASP A 253 -0.41 -32.42 4.70
C ASP A 253 -0.13 -31.36 5.77
N GLY A 254 -0.69 -30.15 5.62
CA GLY A 254 -0.53 -29.09 6.61
C GLY A 254 0.92 -28.61 6.75
N ASP A 255 1.67 -28.63 5.65
CA ASP A 255 3.11 -28.34 5.59
C ASP A 255 3.50 -27.07 6.38
N ASP A 256 4.73 -27.05 6.92
CA ASP A 256 5.32 -25.84 7.54
C ASP A 256 5.71 -24.80 6.46
N PHE A 257 5.66 -23.51 6.82
CA PHE A 257 6.02 -22.37 5.97
C PHE A 257 7.50 -22.35 5.55
N ASN A 258 8.35 -23.14 6.21
CA ASN A 258 9.74 -23.32 5.79
C ASN A 258 9.92 -24.32 4.65
N SER A 259 8.92 -25.17 4.36
CA SER A 259 9.02 -26.19 3.33
C SER A 259 8.89 -25.61 1.91
N CYS A 260 9.68 -26.13 0.97
CA CYS A 260 9.57 -25.74 -0.44
C CYS A 260 8.19 -26.04 -1.04
N ARG A 261 7.56 -27.15 -0.62
CA ARG A 261 6.22 -27.52 -1.09
C ARG A 261 5.19 -26.46 -0.72
N ARG A 262 5.16 -26.00 0.54
CA ARG A 262 4.25 -24.92 0.94
C ARG A 262 4.54 -23.61 0.22
N LYS A 263 5.82 -23.22 0.12
CA LYS A 263 6.22 -21.98 -0.55
C LYS A 263 5.75 -21.92 -2.00
N ILE A 264 5.92 -23.03 -2.73
CA ILE A 264 5.56 -23.12 -4.16
C ILE A 264 4.05 -23.25 -4.37
N PHE A 265 3.36 -24.07 -3.56
CA PHE A 265 1.96 -24.43 -3.82
C PHE A 265 0.92 -23.64 -3.01
N GLN A 266 1.33 -22.94 -1.96
CA GLN A 266 0.49 -22.02 -1.17
C GLN A 266 1.11 -20.61 -1.03
N PRO A 267 1.61 -19.99 -2.12
CA PRO A 267 2.26 -18.69 -2.07
C PRO A 267 1.34 -17.59 -1.49
N ASP A 268 0.05 -17.61 -1.85
CA ASP A 268 -0.92 -16.59 -1.43
C ASP A 268 -1.09 -16.48 0.09
N ALA A 269 -0.78 -17.55 0.83
CA ALA A 269 -0.94 -17.61 2.29
C ALA A 269 0.03 -16.69 3.05
N TYR A 270 1.10 -16.22 2.42
CA TYR A 270 2.12 -15.41 3.09
C TYR A 270 2.74 -14.34 2.20
N ILE A 271 2.80 -14.53 0.87
CA ILE A 271 3.46 -13.60 -0.05
C ILE A 271 2.71 -12.26 -0.14
N SER A 272 1.38 -12.28 0.02
CA SER A 272 0.52 -11.10 -0.16
C SER A 272 0.90 -9.93 0.76
N ASP A 273 1.44 -10.21 1.96
CA ASP A 273 1.89 -9.19 2.91
C ASP A 273 3.17 -8.48 2.46
N TYR A 274 3.91 -9.04 1.51
CA TYR A 274 5.21 -8.53 1.07
C TYR A 274 5.17 -7.89 -0.32
N VAL A 275 4.42 -8.51 -1.26
CA VAL A 275 4.39 -8.08 -2.67
C VAL A 275 3.37 -6.99 -2.95
N TYR A 276 2.39 -6.81 -2.06
CA TYR A 276 1.42 -5.72 -2.14
C TYR A 276 1.72 -4.67 -1.09
N SER A 277 1.29 -3.44 -1.37
CA SER A 277 1.35 -2.29 -0.47
C SER A 277 0.74 -2.60 0.90
N ASN A 278 1.56 -3.09 1.82
CA ASN A 278 1.21 -3.38 3.21
C ASN A 278 2.20 -2.75 4.20
N GLY A 279 1.69 -2.42 5.38
CA GLY A 279 2.42 -1.83 6.49
C GLY A 279 2.04 -2.58 7.77
N LEU A 280 2.99 -2.67 8.71
CA LEU A 280 2.73 -3.24 10.01
C LEU A 280 3.61 -2.60 11.08
N TYR A 281 3.10 -2.56 12.30
CA TYR A 281 3.85 -2.23 13.50
C TYR A 281 4.01 -3.46 14.38
N ASN A 282 5.25 -3.77 14.78
CA ASN A 282 5.56 -4.84 15.70
C ASN A 282 5.77 -4.26 17.11
N PHE A 283 4.84 -4.54 18.02
CA PHE A 283 4.87 -3.98 19.37
C PHE A 283 5.94 -4.59 20.29
N ASP A 284 6.33 -5.85 20.05
CA ASP A 284 7.32 -6.57 20.87
C ASP A 284 8.73 -6.03 20.63
N GLU A 285 9.07 -5.73 19.38
CA GLU A 285 10.37 -5.22 18.97
C GLU A 285 10.38 -3.71 18.72
N ASN A 286 9.22 -3.05 18.76
CA ASN A 286 9.06 -1.60 18.60
C ASN A 286 9.62 -1.08 17.25
N TYR A 287 9.33 -1.79 16.15
CA TYR A 287 9.63 -1.33 14.80
C TYR A 287 8.36 -1.29 13.95
N PHE A 288 8.43 -0.60 12.82
CA PHE A 288 7.42 -0.73 11.76
C PHE A 288 8.08 -1.14 10.45
N PHE A 289 7.29 -1.79 9.59
CA PHE A 289 7.67 -2.19 8.25
C PHE A 289 6.69 -1.62 7.24
N ILE A 290 7.22 -1.27 6.07
CA ILE A 290 6.43 -0.96 4.89
C ILE A 290 6.99 -1.79 3.74
N SER A 291 6.11 -2.50 3.05
CA SER A 291 6.45 -3.28 1.85
C SER A 291 7.14 -2.40 0.79
N SER A 292 8.03 -3.00 0.01
CA SER A 292 8.71 -2.30 -1.09
C SER A 292 7.75 -1.79 -2.17
N ASP A 293 6.55 -2.37 -2.26
CA ASP A 293 5.51 -1.91 -3.18
C ASP A 293 5.01 -0.49 -2.87
N TYR A 294 5.05 -0.07 -1.60
CA TYR A 294 4.72 1.31 -1.24
C TYR A 294 5.70 2.34 -1.84
N LEU A 295 6.89 1.93 -2.25
CA LEU A 295 7.90 2.78 -2.90
C LEU A 295 7.68 2.90 -4.42
N ASN A 296 6.53 2.44 -4.92
CA ASN A 296 6.13 2.58 -6.31
C ASN A 296 4.85 3.42 -6.44
N GLU A 297 4.57 3.87 -7.66
CA GLU A 297 3.31 4.54 -7.96
C GLU A 297 2.12 3.59 -7.72
N PRO A 298 0.96 4.12 -7.27
CA PRO A 298 0.66 5.51 -6.96
C PRO A 298 1.02 5.93 -5.52
N SER A 299 1.58 5.04 -4.71
CA SER A 299 1.85 5.28 -3.29
C SER A 299 3.00 6.25 -3.05
N PHE A 300 4.05 6.16 -3.87
CA PHE A 300 5.23 7.00 -3.82
C PHE A 300 5.78 7.22 -5.23
N SER A 301 6.29 8.43 -5.46
CA SER A 301 7.14 8.71 -6.61
C SER A 301 8.04 9.87 -6.27
N ARG A 302 9.31 9.78 -6.64
CA ARG A 302 10.23 10.94 -6.58
C ARG A 302 9.77 12.10 -7.45
N ASN A 303 8.91 11.78 -8.41
CA ASN A 303 8.39 12.68 -9.42
C ASN A 303 7.09 13.36 -8.95
N TYR A 304 6.52 12.92 -7.84
CA TYR A 304 5.34 13.55 -7.28
C TYR A 304 5.71 14.79 -6.45
N PRO A 305 4.79 15.78 -6.37
CA PRO A 305 4.86 16.78 -5.32
C PRO A 305 4.91 16.11 -3.94
N MET A 306 5.59 16.71 -2.98
CA MET A 306 5.68 16.10 -1.64
C MET A 306 4.32 16.04 -0.95
N SER A 307 3.34 16.88 -1.31
CA SER A 307 1.94 16.71 -0.87
C SER A 307 1.40 15.31 -1.14
N PHE A 308 1.72 14.72 -2.30
CA PHE A 308 1.29 13.37 -2.67
C PHE A 308 2.02 12.33 -1.82
N ASN A 309 3.34 12.43 -1.71
CA ASN A 309 4.13 11.48 -0.93
C ASN A 309 3.74 11.51 0.56
N TYR A 310 3.55 12.69 1.15
CA TYR A 310 3.08 12.81 2.53
C TYR A 310 1.64 12.36 2.72
N GLY A 311 0.74 12.62 1.75
CA GLY A 311 -0.66 12.17 1.81
C GLY A 311 -0.85 10.67 1.52
N GLY A 312 0.09 10.05 0.81
CA GLY A 312 0.15 8.62 0.52
C GLY A 312 1.01 7.87 1.55
N ILE A 313 2.27 7.60 1.21
CA ILE A 313 3.18 6.83 2.07
C ILE A 313 3.48 7.52 3.40
N GLY A 314 3.52 8.85 3.48
CA GLY A 314 3.74 9.57 4.74
C GLY A 314 2.62 9.38 5.74
N TYR A 315 1.37 9.35 5.28
CA TYR A 315 0.20 8.99 6.08
C TYR A 315 0.29 7.54 6.57
N THR A 316 0.66 6.59 5.70
CA THR A 316 0.91 5.20 6.11
C THR A 316 2.00 5.11 7.18
N ILE A 317 3.16 5.76 6.99
CA ILE A 317 4.25 5.77 7.98
C ILE A 317 3.76 6.32 9.32
N ALA A 318 3.04 7.44 9.30
CA ALA A 318 2.50 8.04 10.52
C ALA A 318 1.43 7.16 11.20
N HIS A 319 0.63 6.44 10.41
CA HIS A 319 -0.33 5.45 10.90
C HIS A 319 0.38 4.28 11.60
N GLU A 320 1.38 3.66 10.97
CA GLU A 320 2.16 2.57 11.59
C GLU A 320 2.88 3.01 12.87
N ILE A 321 3.48 4.21 12.88
CA ILE A 321 4.10 4.76 14.09
C ILE A 321 3.05 5.03 15.17
N SER A 322 1.82 5.41 14.79
CA SER A 322 0.73 5.66 15.75
C SER A 322 0.25 4.39 16.45
N HIS A 323 0.41 3.20 15.85
CA HIS A 323 0.11 1.92 16.51
C HIS A 323 0.96 1.68 17.76
N ALA A 324 2.13 2.31 17.90
CA ALA A 324 2.87 2.28 19.16
C ALA A 324 2.08 2.88 20.35
N PHE A 325 1.02 3.64 20.07
CA PHE A 325 0.24 4.41 21.04
C PHE A 325 -1.27 4.25 20.85
N ASP A 326 -1.71 3.19 20.15
CA ASP A 326 -3.12 2.82 20.03
C ASP A 326 -3.68 2.24 21.35
N SER A 327 -4.94 1.78 21.34
CA SER A 327 -5.61 1.34 22.57
C SER A 327 -5.04 0.05 23.15
N THR A 328 -4.46 -0.80 22.30
CA THR A 328 -3.78 -2.03 22.71
C THR A 328 -2.36 -1.76 23.21
N ASN A 329 -1.62 -0.88 22.54
CA ASN A 329 -0.17 -0.77 22.66
C ASN A 329 0.33 0.43 23.48
N TYR A 330 -0.52 1.39 23.86
CA TYR A 330 -0.05 2.56 24.62
C TYR A 330 0.61 2.20 25.96
N LYS A 331 0.25 1.06 26.55
CA LYS A 331 0.87 0.52 27.78
C LYS A 331 2.12 -0.32 27.52
N SER A 332 2.33 -0.78 26.29
CA SER A 332 3.45 -1.65 25.93
C SER A 332 4.77 -0.89 26.05
N MET A 333 5.78 -1.60 26.54
CA MET A 333 7.12 -1.07 26.76
C MET A 333 8.06 -1.49 25.65
N VAL A 334 9.09 -0.68 25.39
CA VAL A 334 10.23 -1.09 24.56
C VAL A 334 10.91 -2.28 25.24
N LYS A 335 11.29 -3.31 24.45
CA LYS A 335 12.02 -4.49 24.94
C LYS A 335 13.28 -4.08 25.71
N GLY A 336 13.48 -4.63 26.90
CA GLY A 336 14.58 -4.24 27.80
C GLY A 336 14.36 -2.93 28.56
N GLY A 337 13.21 -2.26 28.38
CA GLY A 337 12.86 -1.03 29.09
C GLY A 337 12.70 -1.23 30.60
N ASN A 338 13.14 -0.24 31.37
CA ASN A 338 13.06 -0.28 32.83
C ASN A 338 11.64 0.07 33.32
N LYS A 339 10.92 -0.92 33.88
CA LYS A 339 9.55 -0.79 34.42
C LYS A 339 9.41 0.26 35.53
N ASN A 340 10.49 0.53 36.26
CA ASN A 340 10.48 1.52 37.34
C ASN A 340 10.73 2.96 36.83
N LYS A 341 11.15 3.11 35.57
CA LYS A 341 11.50 4.42 34.96
C LYS A 341 10.44 4.92 33.97
N PHE A 342 9.77 3.99 33.29
CA PHE A 342 8.84 4.31 32.20
C PHE A 342 7.52 3.57 32.40
N ASN A 343 6.48 4.31 32.78
CA ASN A 343 5.15 3.78 33.06
C ASN A 343 4.06 4.75 32.59
N VAL A 344 2.87 4.21 32.31
CA VAL A 344 1.66 5.00 32.05
C VAL A 344 0.87 5.09 33.35
N THR A 345 0.65 6.31 33.83
CA THR A 345 -0.02 6.50 35.13
C THR A 345 -1.51 6.22 35.05
N LYS A 346 -2.14 5.97 36.20
CA LYS A 346 -3.61 5.78 36.29
C LYS A 346 -4.40 6.98 35.77
N LYS A 347 -3.89 8.21 35.97
CA LYS A 347 -4.53 9.44 35.47
C LYS A 347 -4.52 9.47 33.94
N SER A 348 -3.37 9.17 33.34
CA SER A 348 -3.21 9.11 31.89
C SER A 348 -4.05 7.98 31.27
N ILE A 349 -4.12 6.81 31.92
CA ILE A 349 -4.97 5.69 31.47
C ILE A 349 -6.45 6.12 31.43
N ARG A 350 -6.94 6.77 32.50
CA ARG A 350 -8.33 7.24 32.54
C ARG A 350 -8.60 8.25 31.42
N SER A 351 -7.71 9.23 31.26
CA SER A 351 -7.85 10.27 30.23
C SER A 351 -7.81 9.68 28.81
N PHE A 352 -6.92 8.71 28.58
CA PHE A 352 -6.84 7.97 27.32
C PHE A 352 -8.16 7.24 27.03
N ASN A 353 -8.68 6.46 27.99
CA ASN A 353 -9.93 5.73 27.83
C ASN A 353 -11.11 6.67 27.53
N GLU A 354 -11.20 7.81 28.22
CA GLU A 354 -12.23 8.83 27.96
C GLU A 354 -12.16 9.39 26.52
N LYS A 355 -10.96 9.52 25.94
CA LYS A 355 -10.77 9.91 24.54
C LYS A 355 -11.11 8.78 23.57
N SER A 356 -10.69 7.56 23.87
CA SER A 356 -11.00 6.36 23.07
C SER A 356 -12.50 6.09 22.99
N ASP A 357 -13.24 6.32 24.08
CA ASP A 357 -14.70 6.21 24.12
C ASP A 357 -15.40 7.16 23.12
N CYS A 358 -14.78 8.30 22.80
CA CYS A 358 -15.28 9.19 21.75
C CYS A 358 -15.24 8.47 20.40
N PHE A 359 -14.10 7.87 20.04
CA PHE A 359 -13.93 7.15 18.79
C PHE A 359 -14.88 5.97 18.68
N ILE A 360 -15.00 5.14 19.72
CA ILE A 360 -15.96 4.02 19.74
C ILE A 360 -17.36 4.52 19.38
N LYS A 361 -17.87 5.51 20.13
CA LYS A 361 -19.22 6.06 19.92
C LYS A 361 -19.39 6.76 18.58
N GLN A 362 -18.33 7.33 18.02
CA GLN A 362 -18.38 8.00 16.72
C GLN A 362 -18.47 6.97 15.59
N TYR A 363 -17.69 5.90 15.67
CA TYR A 363 -17.64 4.85 14.66
C TYR A 363 -18.86 3.90 14.73
N ASP A 364 -19.39 3.63 15.92
CA ASP A 364 -20.65 2.88 16.12
C ASP A 364 -21.86 3.49 15.39
N LYS A 365 -21.83 4.82 15.19
CA LYS A 365 -22.88 5.57 14.50
C LYS A 365 -22.75 5.53 12.98
N GLN A 366 -21.64 5.01 12.46
CA GLN A 366 -21.39 4.95 11.02
C GLN A 366 -22.07 3.73 10.41
N LYS A 367 -22.58 3.90 9.20
CA LYS A 367 -23.18 2.83 8.40
C LYS A 367 -22.50 2.74 7.06
N GLU A 368 -22.15 1.53 6.65
CA GLU A 368 -21.61 1.28 5.32
C GLU A 368 -22.73 1.37 4.27
N SER A 369 -22.47 2.08 3.17
CA SER A 369 -23.52 2.55 2.25
C SER A 369 -24.16 1.46 1.39
N ILE A 370 -23.49 0.32 1.17
CA ILE A 370 -23.98 -0.79 0.33
C ILE A 370 -24.70 -1.86 1.15
N THR A 371 -24.16 -2.19 2.32
CA THR A 371 -24.64 -3.24 3.22
C THR A 371 -25.63 -2.71 4.26
N ASN A 372 -25.59 -1.40 4.54
CA ASN A 372 -26.34 -0.72 5.59
C ASN A 372 -26.06 -1.28 7.01
N LYS A 373 -24.94 -1.97 7.20
CA LYS A 373 -24.48 -2.47 8.49
C LYS A 373 -23.74 -1.37 9.25
N ASN A 374 -23.88 -1.39 10.57
CA ASN A 374 -23.10 -0.52 11.45
C ASN A 374 -21.66 -1.01 11.54
N ILE A 375 -20.74 -0.09 11.78
CA ILE A 375 -19.36 -0.42 12.15
C ILE A 375 -19.32 -0.69 13.65
N ASP A 376 -18.50 -1.65 14.06
CA ASP A 376 -18.19 -1.88 15.46
C ASP A 376 -17.00 -1.00 15.85
N GLY A 377 -17.27 0.05 16.62
CA GLY A 377 -16.28 1.02 17.06
C GLY A 377 -15.27 0.45 18.06
N VAL A 378 -15.59 -0.68 18.71
CA VAL A 378 -14.66 -1.39 19.61
C VAL A 378 -13.67 -2.20 18.81
N ILE A 379 -14.14 -3.01 17.85
CA ILE A 379 -13.28 -3.83 16.99
C ILE A 379 -12.33 -2.96 16.16
N THR A 380 -12.80 -1.79 15.71
CA THR A 380 -12.03 -0.90 14.84
C THR A 380 -11.19 0.15 15.57
N LEU A 381 -11.18 0.14 16.90
CA LEU A 381 -10.66 1.24 17.71
C LEU A 381 -9.18 1.57 17.44
N ASP A 382 -8.32 0.57 17.36
CA ASP A 382 -6.88 0.77 17.15
C ASP A 382 -6.61 1.43 15.80
N GLU A 383 -7.23 0.90 14.74
CA GLU A 383 -7.17 1.45 13.39
C GLU A 383 -7.75 2.87 13.30
N ASN A 384 -8.84 3.14 14.01
CA ASN A 384 -9.45 4.46 14.06
C ASN A 384 -8.52 5.48 14.72
N ILE A 385 -7.86 5.11 15.83
CA ILE A 385 -6.86 5.95 16.50
C ILE A 385 -5.66 6.19 15.57
N ALA A 386 -5.15 5.14 14.93
CA ALA A 386 -4.01 5.21 14.03
C ALA A 386 -4.31 6.04 12.75
N ASP A 387 -5.52 5.94 12.18
CA ASP A 387 -5.96 6.75 11.05
C ASP A 387 -6.05 8.25 11.40
N ASN A 388 -6.71 8.57 12.52
CA ASN A 388 -6.87 9.96 12.95
C ASN A 388 -5.53 10.59 13.37
N GLY A 389 -4.69 9.82 14.08
CA GLY A 389 -3.33 10.23 14.43
C GLY A 389 -2.44 10.38 13.20
N GLY A 390 -2.44 9.38 12.32
CA GLY A 390 -1.63 9.31 11.12
C GLY A 390 -1.84 10.50 10.19
N VAL A 391 -3.10 10.83 9.87
CA VAL A 391 -3.40 12.00 9.03
C VAL A 391 -2.88 13.29 9.68
N LYS A 392 -3.11 13.46 10.99
CA LYS A 392 -2.70 14.66 11.72
C LYS A 392 -1.19 14.82 11.74
N ILE A 393 -0.45 13.76 12.08
CA ILE A 393 1.01 13.78 12.18
C ILE A 393 1.63 14.00 10.80
N ALA A 394 1.19 13.24 9.78
CA ALA A 394 1.71 13.37 8.42
C ALA A 394 1.42 14.76 7.83
N HIS A 395 0.23 15.32 8.09
CA HIS A 395 -0.10 16.68 7.65
C HIS A 395 0.79 17.73 8.32
N ARG A 396 0.99 17.64 9.65
CA ARG A 396 1.91 18.56 10.36
C ARG A 396 3.33 18.47 9.79
N ALA A 397 3.82 17.25 9.56
CA ALA A 397 5.14 17.03 8.99
C ALA A 397 5.26 17.61 7.56
N TYR A 398 4.22 17.45 6.75
CA TYR A 398 4.14 18.06 5.42
C TYR A 398 4.16 19.57 5.49
N MET A 399 3.35 20.19 6.36
CA MET A 399 3.30 21.65 6.46
C MET A 399 4.65 22.24 6.93
N LYS A 400 5.38 21.54 7.81
CA LYS A 400 6.76 21.91 8.15
C LYS A 400 7.73 21.74 6.99
N TYR A 401 7.61 20.66 6.22
CA TYR A 401 8.40 20.47 5.00
C TYR A 401 8.14 21.61 4.01
N LEU A 402 6.86 21.90 3.74
CA LEU A 402 6.42 22.96 2.84
C LEU A 402 6.96 24.33 3.30
N GLN A 403 6.93 24.62 4.59
CA GLN A 403 7.54 25.82 5.17
C GLN A 403 9.06 25.87 4.92
N SER A 404 9.77 24.73 5.07
CA SER A 404 11.23 24.67 4.88
C SER A 404 11.68 24.92 3.43
N ILE A 405 10.77 24.77 2.46
CA ILE A 405 11.00 25.09 1.05
C ILE A 405 10.29 26.39 0.62
N ALA A 406 9.97 27.27 1.57
CA ALA A 406 9.31 28.55 1.33
C ALA A 406 7.95 28.45 0.60
N GLY A 407 7.20 27.37 0.83
CA GLY A 407 5.87 27.16 0.26
C GLY A 407 5.86 26.67 -1.19
N LYS A 408 7.02 26.37 -1.78
CA LYS A 408 7.17 26.09 -3.22
C LYS A 408 7.32 24.59 -3.54
N ASP A 409 6.25 23.82 -3.31
CA ASP A 409 6.16 22.44 -3.82
C ASP A 409 5.85 22.43 -5.33
N LEU A 410 5.89 21.25 -5.96
CA LEU A 410 5.58 21.07 -7.38
C LEU A 410 4.10 21.37 -7.68
N VAL A 411 3.86 22.18 -8.72
CA VAL A 411 2.52 22.44 -9.25
C VAL A 411 2.09 21.27 -10.13
N VAL A 412 0.84 20.84 -9.99
CA VAL A 412 0.24 19.75 -10.79
C VAL A 412 -0.61 20.34 -11.92
N PRO A 413 -0.21 20.18 -13.20
CA PRO A 413 -0.97 20.73 -14.32
C PRO A 413 -2.40 20.18 -14.44
N GLY A 414 -3.33 21.05 -14.82
CA GLY A 414 -4.76 20.72 -14.89
C GLY A 414 -5.44 20.63 -13.52
N PHE A 415 -4.70 20.89 -12.43
CA PHE A 415 -5.16 20.90 -11.05
C PHE A 415 -4.59 22.09 -10.27
N GLU A 416 -4.27 23.19 -10.97
CA GLU A 416 -3.68 24.41 -10.40
C GLU A 416 -4.60 25.11 -9.39
N ASP A 417 -5.90 24.84 -9.46
CA ASP A 417 -6.90 25.36 -8.52
C ASP A 417 -6.82 24.72 -7.13
N PHE A 418 -6.11 23.58 -6.99
CA PHE A 418 -5.88 22.95 -5.70
C PHE A 418 -4.60 23.45 -5.05
N THR A 419 -4.71 23.81 -3.76
CA THR A 419 -3.51 24.09 -2.97
C THR A 419 -2.75 22.80 -2.66
N ASN A 420 -1.46 22.94 -2.38
CA ASN A 420 -0.61 21.86 -1.88
C ASN A 420 -1.19 21.14 -0.65
N GLU A 421 -1.85 21.86 0.26
CA GLU A 421 -2.55 21.30 1.41
C GLU A 421 -3.79 20.47 0.99
N GLN A 422 -4.57 20.95 0.02
CA GLN A 422 -5.69 20.18 -0.54
C GLN A 422 -5.20 18.92 -1.27
N LEU A 423 -4.09 19.01 -2.02
CA LEU A 423 -3.45 17.87 -2.69
C LEU A 423 -2.97 16.80 -1.70
N PHE A 424 -2.50 17.20 -0.51
CA PHE A 424 -2.19 16.26 0.57
C PHE A 424 -3.43 15.44 0.97
N PHE A 425 -4.54 16.12 1.29
CA PHE A 425 -5.77 15.42 1.69
C PHE A 425 -6.35 14.58 0.56
N ILE A 426 -6.29 15.04 -0.68
CA ILE A 426 -6.73 14.25 -1.85
C ILE A 426 -5.98 12.93 -1.91
N ASN A 427 -4.66 12.92 -1.66
CA ASN A 427 -3.89 11.68 -1.69
C ASN A 427 -4.16 10.77 -0.47
N VAL A 428 -4.51 11.33 0.70
CA VAL A 428 -5.05 10.53 1.83
C VAL A 428 -6.33 9.80 1.42
N GLY A 429 -7.23 10.47 0.70
CA GLY A 429 -8.43 9.86 0.15
C GLY A 429 -8.12 8.77 -0.88
N LYS A 430 -7.28 9.09 -1.87
CA LYS A 430 -6.88 8.17 -2.96
C LYS A 430 -6.28 6.86 -2.45
N LYS A 431 -5.39 6.93 -1.45
CA LYS A 431 -4.74 5.75 -0.85
C LYS A 431 -5.74 4.74 -0.32
N ASN A 432 -6.89 5.21 0.17
CA ASN A 432 -7.91 4.38 0.81
C ASN A 432 -9.06 4.01 -0.12
N CYS A 433 -8.97 4.30 -1.43
CA CYS A 433 -10.02 3.90 -2.37
C CYS A 433 -10.24 2.38 -2.35
N GLN A 434 -11.49 1.99 -2.41
CA GLN A 434 -11.95 0.60 -2.32
C GLN A 434 -13.24 0.44 -3.13
N TYR A 435 -13.32 -0.67 -3.86
CA TYR A 435 -14.52 -1.09 -4.56
C TYR A 435 -14.69 -2.61 -4.41
N SER A 436 -15.60 -3.00 -3.52
CA SER A 436 -15.84 -4.41 -3.18
C SER A 436 -17.31 -4.78 -3.36
N SER A 437 -17.58 -6.07 -3.56
CA SER A 437 -18.93 -6.61 -3.56
C SER A 437 -19.54 -6.60 -2.15
N LYS A 438 -20.88 -6.69 -2.09
CA LYS A 438 -21.63 -6.65 -0.83
C LYS A 438 -21.17 -7.75 0.14
N ASP A 439 -21.01 -8.97 -0.34
CA ASP A 439 -20.55 -10.13 0.46
C ASP A 439 -19.15 -9.90 1.07
N ILE A 440 -18.23 -9.31 0.31
CA ILE A 440 -16.88 -8.97 0.80
C ILE A 440 -16.95 -7.85 1.85
N LEU A 441 -17.76 -6.81 1.62
CA LEU A 441 -17.94 -5.74 2.60
C LEU A 441 -18.56 -6.26 3.90
N GLU A 442 -19.55 -7.14 3.82
CA GLU A 442 -20.13 -7.76 5.01
C GLU A 442 -19.12 -8.60 5.79
N LYS A 443 -18.25 -9.34 5.08
CA LYS A 443 -17.16 -10.10 5.70
C LYS A 443 -16.15 -9.17 6.36
N GLN A 444 -15.78 -8.07 5.69
CA GLN A 444 -14.86 -7.07 6.25
C GLN A 444 -15.43 -6.46 7.53
N ILE A 445 -16.67 -5.95 7.50
CA ILE A 445 -17.33 -5.33 8.66
C ILE A 445 -17.40 -6.28 9.86
N LYS A 446 -17.54 -7.58 9.61
CA LYS A 446 -17.63 -8.59 10.68
C LYS A 446 -16.27 -9.00 11.25
N ASN A 447 -15.24 -9.09 10.40
CA ASN A 447 -14.00 -9.81 10.74
C ASN A 447 -12.74 -8.95 10.70
N SER A 448 -12.80 -7.72 10.19
CA SER A 448 -11.63 -6.86 10.03
C SER A 448 -11.62 -5.77 11.10
N GLU A 449 -10.43 -5.49 11.63
CA GLU A 449 -10.16 -4.32 12.49
C GLU A 449 -10.22 -3.00 11.70
N HIS A 450 -10.14 -3.08 10.37
CA HIS A 450 -10.19 -1.91 9.51
C HIS A 450 -11.62 -1.60 9.04
N PRO A 451 -12.12 -0.37 9.24
CA PRO A 451 -13.37 0.05 8.61
C PRO A 451 -13.26 0.03 7.08
N PRO A 452 -14.39 -0.04 6.35
CA PRO A 452 -14.42 0.20 4.91
C PRO A 452 -13.82 1.55 4.54
N GLY A 453 -13.15 1.64 3.38
CA GLY A 453 -12.37 2.82 2.96
C GLY A 453 -13.12 4.15 3.02
N GLU A 454 -14.41 4.17 2.67
CA GLU A 454 -15.26 5.37 2.75
C GLU A 454 -15.37 5.93 4.17
N ILE A 455 -15.55 5.04 5.16
CA ILE A 455 -15.71 5.41 6.56
C ILE A 455 -14.37 5.84 7.15
N ARG A 456 -13.28 5.10 6.84
CA ARG A 456 -11.91 5.46 7.26
C ARG A 456 -11.58 6.91 6.90
N VAL A 457 -11.73 7.25 5.62
CA VAL A 457 -11.38 8.58 5.10
C VAL A 457 -12.30 9.65 5.65
N ASN A 458 -13.63 9.46 5.52
CA ASN A 458 -14.57 10.53 5.83
C ASN A 458 -14.58 10.84 7.33
N VAL A 459 -14.58 9.82 8.20
CA VAL A 459 -14.63 10.04 9.65
C VAL A 459 -13.33 10.67 10.15
N ALA A 460 -12.17 10.15 9.76
CA ALA A 460 -10.88 10.69 10.18
C ALA A 460 -10.69 12.15 9.75
N LEU A 461 -11.03 12.49 8.50
CA LEU A 461 -10.93 13.87 8.01
C LEU A 461 -11.98 14.80 8.63
N SER A 462 -13.18 14.30 8.94
CA SER A 462 -14.22 15.09 9.62
C SER A 462 -13.80 15.51 11.04
N ASN A 463 -12.92 14.75 11.70
CA ASN A 463 -12.31 15.09 12.98
C ASN A 463 -11.19 16.12 12.87
N TYR A 464 -10.67 16.39 11.68
CA TYR A 464 -9.46 17.19 11.49
C TYR A 464 -9.78 18.61 11.00
N LYS A 465 -9.65 19.60 11.89
CA LYS A 465 -9.96 21.01 11.57
C LYS A 465 -9.17 21.58 10.38
N PRO A 466 -7.86 21.32 10.20
CA PRO A 466 -7.14 21.78 9.02
C PRO A 466 -7.76 21.30 7.71
N PHE A 467 -8.26 20.06 7.64
CA PHE A 467 -8.99 19.57 6.47
C PHE A 467 -10.23 20.42 6.16
N SER A 468 -11.11 20.64 7.15
CA SER A 468 -12.32 21.44 6.92
C SER A 468 -12.02 22.90 6.59
N SER A 469 -10.87 23.41 7.05
CA SER A 469 -10.38 24.75 6.71
C SER A 469 -9.87 24.80 5.26
N ALA A 470 -9.09 23.81 4.83
CA ALA A 470 -8.53 23.71 3.48
C ALA A 470 -9.62 23.62 2.39
N PHE A 471 -10.71 22.91 2.66
CA PHE A 471 -11.86 22.80 1.74
C PHE A 471 -13.01 23.78 2.06
N LYS A 472 -12.83 24.66 3.05
CA LYS A 472 -13.82 25.67 3.45
C LYS A 472 -15.20 25.07 3.80
N CYS A 473 -15.21 23.91 4.43
CA CYS A 473 -16.44 23.22 4.82
C CYS A 473 -17.17 23.96 5.92
N LYS A 474 -18.45 24.29 5.69
CA LYS A 474 -19.32 24.97 6.67
C LYS A 474 -19.47 24.11 7.93
N LEU A 475 -19.56 24.75 9.10
CA LEU A 475 -19.89 24.06 10.35
C LEU A 475 -21.19 23.28 10.19
N ASN A 476 -21.25 22.06 10.73
CA ASN A 476 -22.37 21.11 10.61
C ASN A 476 -22.60 20.51 9.21
N SER A 477 -21.70 20.75 8.25
CA SER A 477 -21.59 19.87 7.08
C SER A 477 -21.14 18.46 7.51
N LYS A 478 -21.39 17.46 6.67
CA LYS A 478 -21.02 16.06 6.96
C LYS A 478 -19.53 15.92 7.27
N MET A 479 -18.70 16.65 6.55
CA MET A 479 -17.24 16.63 6.72
C MET A 479 -16.72 17.70 7.69
N ASN A 480 -17.59 18.47 8.35
CA ASN A 480 -17.21 19.38 9.43
C ASN A 480 -18.23 19.37 10.59
N PRO A 481 -18.37 18.24 11.29
CA PRO A 481 -19.23 18.15 12.46
C PRO A 481 -18.70 19.03 13.60
N GLU A 482 -19.61 19.56 14.42
CA GLU A 482 -19.27 20.35 15.62
C GLU A 482 -18.50 19.52 16.64
N SER A 483 -18.96 18.31 16.93
CA SER A 483 -18.27 17.37 17.81
C SER A 483 -17.24 16.57 17.02
N LYS A 484 -15.97 16.64 17.46
CA LYS A 484 -14.84 15.94 16.85
C LYS A 484 -14.13 15.11 17.91
N CYS A 485 -13.76 13.87 17.56
CA CYS A 485 -12.95 13.02 18.41
C CYS A 485 -11.47 13.26 18.13
N GLU A 486 -10.68 13.44 19.19
CA GLU A 486 -9.26 13.73 19.05
C GLU A 486 -8.50 13.21 20.27
N LEU A 487 -7.56 12.29 20.03
CA LEU A 487 -6.60 11.84 21.04
C LEU A 487 -5.39 12.78 21.05
N TRP A 488 -4.81 13.04 19.88
CA TRP A 488 -3.63 13.90 19.72
C TRP A 488 -4.04 15.34 19.43
N LYS A 489 -4.82 16.01 20.29
CA LYS A 489 -5.31 17.42 20.16
C LYS A 489 -4.27 18.52 19.87
N ASN A 490 -4.65 19.63 19.22
CA ASN A 490 -3.83 20.87 19.20
C ASN A 490 -4.14 21.71 20.44
#